data_AF-A0A2E7TC26-F1
#
_entry.id   AF-A0A2E7TC26-F1
#
_cell.length_a   1.000
_cell.length_b   1.000
_cell.length_c   1.000
_cell.angle_alpha   90.00
_cell.angle_beta   90.00
_cell.angle_gamma   90.00
#
_symmetry.space_group_name_H-M   'P 1'
#
loop_
_entity.id
_entity.type
_entity.pdbx_description
1 polymer ?
#
loop_
_entity_poly.entity_id
_entity_poly.type
_entity_poly.pdbx_seq_one_letter_code
_entity_poly.pdbx_strand_id
1 'polypeptide(L)'
;MARDNMSSYNRSLLSRRFRYASRPNYNPTPEQEEHLNCVHNKIRTGFYKLQEHPCPSCNSDKYEVIGEVDRHGLPCSTTICTSCGLLMTNPCFRPEDYSDFYFHHYRNIYKDIQTNSNGQELSEDYETIAHNRPRVVDQYTLLQKNLVMDNKTKVLELGCGKGELLYRLSKDGCECIGTDYDEKVIAFGQAHGLQLLKGDLNDIEEGNFDLVIMSHSLEHMPNPTKVIYDIARKMSDAGKLFINVPNVLDTFIGTYSDLMNIVQFVHLFNFTPQSLNNLMTNCNFNHIVTESNSDNREILALFEKRSPSHAEIMPEYTELSRALRRHEYSRWVQPHYLYEKILHYSYPYRHKLGLSNLKNRFTNKLW
;
A
#
# COMPACT_ATOMS: atom_id res chain seq x y z
N MET A 1 23.23 -2.61 27.86
CA MET A 1 23.61 -1.28 27.30
C MET A 1 22.89 -1.03 25.97
N ALA A 2 21.56 -1.11 25.93
CA ALA A 2 20.76 -0.85 24.73
C ALA A 2 19.35 -0.32 25.10
N ARG A 3 19.29 0.53 26.13
CA ARG A 3 18.04 1.18 26.57
C ARG A 3 18.14 2.70 26.74
N ASP A 4 19.32 3.29 26.60
CA ASP A 4 19.56 4.70 27.01
C ASP A 4 19.79 5.70 25.87
N ASN A 5 19.54 5.34 24.60
CA ASN A 5 19.65 6.30 23.48
C ASN A 5 18.30 6.75 22.86
N MET A 6 17.15 6.47 23.49
CA MET A 6 15.82 6.81 22.95
C MET A 6 15.06 7.91 23.74
N SER A 7 15.73 8.70 24.59
CA SER A 7 15.03 9.59 25.53
C SER A 7 14.95 11.09 25.14
N SER A 8 15.16 11.50 23.89
CA SER A 8 15.00 12.92 23.47
C SER A 8 13.82 13.23 22.53
N TYR A 9 12.98 12.25 22.15
CA TYR A 9 11.97 12.42 21.08
C TYR A 9 10.52 12.69 21.53
N ASN A 10 10.30 13.18 22.75
CA ASN A 10 8.95 13.15 23.35
C ASN A 10 7.97 14.27 22.89
N ARG A 11 8.24 14.97 21.77
CA ARG A 11 7.33 15.99 21.18
C ARG A 11 6.94 15.76 19.70
N SER A 12 7.51 14.79 18.99
CA SER A 12 7.28 14.62 17.54
C SER A 12 6.20 13.61 17.16
N LEU A 13 5.93 12.58 17.98
CA LEU A 13 4.92 11.57 17.66
C LEU A 13 3.52 12.17 17.45
N LEU A 14 2.68 11.56 16.62
CA LEU A 14 1.30 12.03 16.40
C LEU A 14 0.47 11.95 17.69
N SER A 15 0.59 10.83 18.42
CA SER A 15 -0.01 10.65 19.75
C SER A 15 0.64 9.47 20.49
N ARG A 16 0.22 9.24 21.74
CA ARG A 16 0.76 8.16 22.59
C ARG A 16 0.58 6.76 21.98
N ARG A 17 -0.42 6.53 21.13
CA ARG A 17 -0.69 5.20 20.54
C ARG A 17 0.30 4.80 19.45
N PHE A 18 1.04 5.77 18.91
CA PHE A 18 2.12 5.54 17.96
C PHE A 18 3.46 5.28 18.64
N ARG A 19 3.51 5.28 19.97
CA ARG A 19 4.70 4.88 20.72
C ARG A 19 4.82 3.37 20.72
N TYR A 20 6.04 2.88 20.52
CA TYR A 20 6.31 1.45 20.64
C TYR A 20 6.04 0.95 22.06
N ALA A 21 5.14 -0.02 22.18
CA ALA A 21 4.76 -0.63 23.46
C ALA A 21 4.97 -2.16 23.49
N SER A 22 5.66 -2.74 22.49
CA SER A 22 5.92 -4.19 22.34
C SER A 22 4.70 -5.12 22.35
N ARG A 23 3.47 -4.56 22.33
CA ARG A 23 2.21 -5.31 22.28
C ARG A 23 1.26 -4.67 21.27
N PRO A 24 0.58 -5.47 20.42
CA PRO A 24 -0.45 -4.96 19.52
C PRO A 24 -1.62 -4.34 20.30
N ASN A 25 -2.34 -3.40 19.68
CA ASN A 25 -3.55 -2.80 20.25
C ASN A 25 -4.81 -3.69 20.08
N TYR A 26 -4.63 -4.96 19.75
CA TYR A 26 -5.67 -5.98 19.57
C TYR A 26 -5.14 -7.35 20.05
N ASN A 27 -6.02 -8.36 20.14
CA ASN A 27 -5.63 -9.72 20.49
C ASN A 27 -5.33 -10.53 19.22
N PRO A 28 -4.05 -10.85 18.92
CA PRO A 28 -3.69 -11.70 17.79
C PRO A 28 -4.18 -13.14 17.97
N THR A 29 -4.36 -13.86 16.86
CA THR A 29 -4.54 -15.33 16.90
C THR A 29 -3.25 -16.00 17.40
N PRO A 30 -3.30 -17.26 17.87
CA PRO A 30 -2.09 -17.99 18.26
C PRO A 30 -1.04 -18.06 17.14
N GLU A 31 -1.47 -18.24 15.89
CA GLU A 31 -0.59 -18.23 14.71
C GLU A 31 0.05 -16.84 14.50
N GLN A 32 -0.74 -15.76 14.57
CA GLN A 32 -0.20 -14.39 14.48
C GLN A 32 0.80 -14.11 15.61
N GLU A 33 0.48 -14.52 16.83
CA GLU A 33 1.35 -14.34 18.00
C GLU A 33 2.68 -15.07 17.84
N GLU A 34 2.69 -16.29 17.29
CA GLU A 34 3.91 -17.03 16.99
C GLU A 34 4.81 -16.25 16.00
N HIS A 35 4.24 -15.79 14.89
CA HIS A 35 5.01 -15.04 13.89
C HIS A 35 5.49 -13.68 14.42
N LEU A 36 4.67 -12.95 15.17
CA LEU A 36 5.05 -11.69 15.82
C LEU A 36 6.20 -11.88 16.81
N ASN A 37 6.11 -12.91 17.66
CA ASN A 37 7.17 -13.23 18.61
C ASN A 37 8.47 -13.61 17.91
N CYS A 38 8.40 -14.38 16.82
CA CYS A 38 9.56 -14.73 16.02
C CYS A 38 10.24 -13.49 15.43
N VAL A 39 9.46 -12.58 14.83
CA VAL A 39 9.97 -11.32 14.25
C VAL A 39 10.58 -10.44 15.35
N HIS A 40 9.90 -10.24 16.48
CA HIS A 40 10.46 -9.49 17.61
C HIS A 40 11.77 -10.09 18.10
N ASN A 41 11.86 -11.42 18.16
CA ASN A 41 13.09 -12.09 18.55
C ASN A 41 14.21 -11.86 17.53
N LYS A 42 13.94 -12.01 16.24
CA LYS A 42 14.91 -11.75 15.15
C LYS A 42 15.44 -10.31 15.17
N ILE A 43 14.58 -9.32 15.44
CA ILE A 43 15.00 -7.92 15.62
C ILE A 43 15.86 -7.76 16.88
N ARG A 44 15.41 -8.32 18.01
CA ARG A 44 16.11 -8.21 19.31
C ARG A 44 17.49 -8.87 19.31
N THR A 45 17.67 -9.98 18.60
CA THR A 45 18.96 -10.67 18.49
C THR A 45 19.89 -10.06 17.44
N GLY A 46 19.41 -9.08 16.67
CA GLY A 46 20.15 -8.47 15.56
C GLY A 46 20.25 -9.37 14.32
N PHE A 47 19.42 -10.42 14.23
CA PHE A 47 19.28 -11.23 13.02
C PHE A 47 18.67 -10.39 11.89
N TYR A 48 17.54 -9.75 12.16
CA TYR A 48 17.05 -8.66 11.32
C TYR A 48 17.74 -7.37 11.71
N LYS A 49 18.34 -6.70 10.72
CA LYS A 49 18.97 -5.40 10.90
C LYS A 49 18.14 -4.32 10.22
N LEU A 50 18.02 -3.20 10.92
CA LEU A 50 17.41 -1.99 10.41
C LEU A 50 18.49 -1.11 9.79
N GLN A 51 18.20 -0.54 8.63
CA GLN A 51 19.07 0.35 7.89
C GLN A 51 18.33 1.65 7.58
N GLU A 52 19.02 2.78 7.76
CA GLU A 52 18.52 4.08 7.34
C GLU A 52 18.80 4.31 5.85
N HIS A 53 17.85 4.94 5.18
CA HIS A 53 17.97 5.28 3.77
C HIS A 53 17.67 6.78 3.54
N PRO A 54 18.33 7.44 2.57
CA PRO A 54 17.92 8.76 2.10
C PRO A 54 16.57 8.66 1.38
N CYS A 55 15.85 9.78 1.30
CA CYS A 55 14.49 9.79 0.77
C CYS A 55 14.53 9.49 -0.74
N PRO A 56 13.83 8.48 -1.25
CA PRO A 56 13.92 8.11 -2.67
C PRO A 56 13.37 9.19 -3.61
N SER A 57 12.50 10.09 -3.13
CA SER A 57 11.95 11.17 -3.95
C SER A 57 12.89 12.37 -4.08
N CYS A 58 13.69 12.71 -3.06
CA CYS A 58 14.46 13.97 -3.03
C CYS A 58 15.88 13.86 -2.46
N ASN A 59 16.31 12.65 -2.10
CA ASN A 59 17.63 12.33 -1.53
C ASN A 59 17.98 13.02 -0.20
N SER A 60 17.01 13.66 0.46
CA SER A 60 17.18 14.24 1.80
C SER A 60 17.38 13.16 2.85
N ASP A 61 18.19 13.45 3.86
CA ASP A 61 18.45 12.65 5.06
C ASP A 61 17.72 13.21 6.31
N LYS A 62 16.83 14.20 6.11
CA LYS A 62 16.12 14.89 7.19
C LYS A 62 14.69 14.40 7.33
N TYR A 63 14.37 13.90 8.52
CA TYR A 63 13.10 13.26 8.81
C TYR A 63 12.50 13.69 10.14
N GLU A 64 11.17 13.73 10.19
CA GLU A 64 10.39 13.79 11.43
C GLU A 64 9.82 12.39 11.74
N VAL A 65 10.14 11.84 12.91
CA VAL A 65 9.52 10.59 13.39
C VAL A 65 8.14 10.89 13.96
N ILE A 66 7.11 10.30 13.35
CA ILE A 66 5.71 10.51 13.74
C ILE A 66 5.07 9.28 14.39
N GLY A 67 5.70 8.10 14.23
CA GLY A 67 5.34 6.86 14.91
C GLY A 67 6.50 5.88 15.00
N GLU A 68 6.42 4.96 15.96
CA GLU A 68 7.46 3.97 16.31
C GLU A 68 6.91 2.54 16.30
N VAL A 69 5.65 2.35 15.93
CA VAL A 69 4.95 1.08 15.97
C VAL A 69 4.03 0.94 14.77
N ASP A 70 3.95 -0.26 14.21
CA ASP A 70 2.97 -0.58 13.18
C ASP A 70 1.63 -1.03 13.79
N ARG A 71 0.65 -1.29 12.92
CA ARG A 71 -0.68 -1.77 13.31
C ARG A 71 -0.68 -3.08 14.11
N HIS A 72 0.38 -3.89 13.99
CA HIS A 72 0.54 -5.18 14.64
C HIS A 72 1.50 -5.17 15.84
N GLY A 73 1.97 -4.00 16.26
CA GLY A 73 2.85 -3.89 17.43
C GLY A 73 4.32 -4.15 17.13
N LEU A 74 4.71 -4.30 15.86
CA LEU A 74 6.12 -4.39 15.45
C LEU A 74 6.80 -3.01 15.55
N PRO A 75 8.10 -2.95 15.91
CA PRO A 75 8.82 -1.69 15.96
C PRO A 75 8.96 -1.14 14.53
N CYS A 76 8.29 -0.03 14.24
CA CYS A 76 8.19 0.56 12.92
C CYS A 76 8.32 2.08 13.01
N SER A 77 9.46 2.61 12.60
CA SER A 77 9.67 4.06 12.58
C SER A 77 9.00 4.67 11.35
N THR A 78 7.77 5.15 11.52
CA THR A 78 7.07 5.93 10.50
C THR A 78 7.57 7.36 10.53
N THR A 79 8.10 7.82 9.42
CA THR A 79 8.78 9.12 9.27
C THR A 79 8.24 9.94 8.12
N ILE A 80 8.24 11.26 8.26
CA ILE A 80 7.96 12.20 7.15
C ILE A 80 9.29 12.85 6.75
N CYS A 81 9.64 12.79 5.46
CA CYS A 81 10.75 13.56 4.92
C CYS A 81 10.45 15.07 5.03
N THR A 82 11.30 15.82 5.73
CA THR A 82 11.06 17.26 5.98
C THR A 82 11.29 18.13 4.75
N SER A 83 11.84 17.56 3.67
CA SER A 83 12.09 18.26 2.41
C SER A 83 10.95 18.12 1.41
N CYS A 84 10.42 16.90 1.21
CA CYS A 84 9.41 16.63 0.18
C CYS A 84 8.05 16.16 0.73
N GLY A 85 7.97 15.76 2.00
CA GLY A 85 6.73 15.25 2.60
C GLY A 85 6.45 13.77 2.41
N LEU A 86 7.30 12.98 1.71
CA LEU A 86 7.10 11.54 1.59
C LEU A 86 7.07 10.87 2.98
N LEU A 87 6.00 10.11 3.25
CA LEU A 87 5.83 9.29 4.45
C LEU A 87 6.43 7.90 4.19
N MET A 88 7.35 7.46 5.05
CA MET A 88 8.08 6.19 4.86
C MET A 88 8.45 5.53 6.18
N THR A 89 8.68 4.22 6.12
CA THR A 89 9.31 3.45 7.19
C THR A 89 10.82 3.63 7.11
N ASN A 90 11.42 4.32 8.08
CA ASN A 90 12.86 4.58 8.14
C ASN A 90 13.34 4.67 9.61
N PRO A 91 14.29 3.81 10.04
CA PRO A 91 14.96 2.76 9.27
C PRO A 91 14.01 1.59 8.93
N CYS A 92 14.32 0.86 7.85
CA CYS A 92 13.61 -0.35 7.42
C CYS A 92 14.55 -1.57 7.39
N PHE A 93 14.03 -2.77 7.14
CA PHE A 93 14.88 -3.96 7.01
C PHE A 93 15.82 -3.86 5.80
N ARG A 94 17.02 -4.43 5.94
CA ARG A 94 17.89 -4.70 4.79
C ARG A 94 17.13 -5.56 3.76
N PRO A 95 17.44 -5.46 2.45
CA PRO A 95 16.74 -6.22 1.42
C PRO A 95 16.62 -7.73 1.70
N GLU A 96 17.68 -8.36 2.21
CA GLU A 96 17.69 -9.78 2.58
C GLU A 96 16.77 -10.10 3.77
N ASP A 97 16.73 -9.22 4.77
CA ASP A 97 15.87 -9.38 5.95
C ASP A 97 14.40 -9.09 5.60
N TYR A 98 14.16 -8.14 4.68
CA TYR A 98 12.84 -7.84 4.14
C TYR A 98 12.29 -9.03 3.35
N SER A 99 13.12 -9.66 2.51
CA SER A 99 12.74 -10.85 1.75
C SER A 99 12.37 -12.02 2.67
N ASP A 100 13.19 -12.32 3.70
CA ASP A 100 12.89 -13.35 4.71
C ASP A 100 11.60 -13.04 5.47
N PHE A 101 11.41 -11.78 5.89
CA PHE A 101 10.17 -11.35 6.54
C PHE A 101 8.94 -11.55 5.64
N TYR A 102 9.03 -11.11 4.38
CA TYR A 102 7.94 -11.18 3.43
C TYR A 102 7.55 -12.64 3.13
N PHE A 103 8.54 -13.49 2.90
CA PHE A 103 8.32 -14.89 2.54
C PHE A 103 7.78 -15.73 3.71
N HIS A 104 8.29 -15.51 4.93
CA HIS A 104 7.98 -16.38 6.08
C HIS A 104 6.97 -15.83 7.08
N HIS A 105 6.73 -14.51 7.13
CA HIS A 105 5.96 -13.90 8.22
C HIS A 105 4.82 -12.99 7.75
N TYR A 106 5.02 -12.23 6.67
CA TYR A 106 4.07 -11.20 6.22
C TYR A 106 2.62 -11.69 6.18
N ARG A 107 2.33 -12.73 5.40
CA ARG A 107 0.93 -13.18 5.26
C ARG A 107 0.34 -13.67 6.56
N ASN A 108 1.10 -14.35 7.42
CA ASN A 108 0.57 -14.87 8.66
C ASN A 108 0.30 -13.78 9.70
N ILE A 109 1.04 -12.68 9.66
CA ILE A 109 0.80 -11.50 10.50
C ILE A 109 -0.36 -10.65 9.95
N TYR A 110 -0.34 -10.36 8.65
CA TYR A 110 -1.23 -9.39 8.00
C TYR A 110 -2.50 -10.00 7.39
N LYS A 111 -2.74 -11.31 7.51
CA LYS A 111 -4.07 -11.90 7.27
C LYS A 111 -5.09 -11.20 8.17
N ASP A 112 -5.99 -10.42 7.59
CA ASP A 112 -7.08 -9.84 8.35
C ASP A 112 -8.01 -10.94 8.87
N ILE A 113 -8.50 -10.77 10.11
CA ILE A 113 -9.58 -11.57 10.72
C ILE A 113 -10.87 -11.53 9.86
N GLN A 114 -10.97 -10.59 8.90
CA GLN A 114 -12.08 -10.45 7.97
C GLN A 114 -11.81 -10.97 6.55
N THR A 115 -10.55 -11.25 6.19
CA THR A 115 -10.28 -11.96 4.94
C THR A 115 -10.37 -13.44 5.22
N ASN A 116 -11.49 -14.06 4.82
CA ASN A 116 -11.62 -15.49 4.62
C ASN A 116 -10.66 -15.97 3.53
N SER A 117 -9.35 -15.78 3.71
CA SER A 117 -8.29 -16.46 2.97
C SER A 117 -8.18 -17.93 3.38
N ASN A 118 -8.97 -18.35 4.38
CA ASN A 118 -9.37 -19.73 4.60
C ASN A 118 -10.47 -20.14 3.61
N GLY A 119 -10.10 -20.38 2.35
CA GLY A 119 -10.84 -21.30 1.48
C GLY A 119 -12.30 -20.94 1.14
N GLN A 120 -12.69 -19.66 1.10
CA GLN A 120 -14.02 -19.23 0.60
C GLN A 120 -13.93 -18.36 -0.67
N GLU A 121 -13.06 -18.74 -1.61
CA GLU A 121 -13.21 -18.37 -3.03
C GLU A 121 -13.67 -19.59 -3.85
N LEU A 122 -14.47 -20.47 -3.24
CA LEU A 122 -14.89 -21.73 -3.85
C LEU A 122 -16.27 -21.65 -4.53
N SER A 123 -16.73 -20.48 -4.97
CA SER A 123 -18.03 -20.41 -5.68
C SER A 123 -18.20 -19.33 -6.76
N GLU A 124 -17.36 -18.30 -6.83
CA GLU A 124 -17.50 -17.28 -7.88
C GLU A 124 -16.57 -17.61 -9.05
N ASP A 125 -17.10 -17.55 -10.27
CA ASP A 125 -16.28 -17.72 -11.47
C ASP A 125 -15.26 -16.58 -11.60
N TYR A 126 -14.09 -16.88 -12.16
CA TYR A 126 -12.98 -15.94 -12.24
C TYR A 126 -13.32 -14.68 -13.04
N GLU A 127 -14.18 -14.81 -14.04
CA GLU A 127 -14.66 -13.69 -14.84
C GLU A 127 -15.49 -12.72 -14.01
N THR A 128 -16.38 -13.22 -13.15
CA THR A 128 -17.16 -12.43 -12.19
C THR A 128 -16.25 -11.70 -11.21
N ILE A 129 -15.22 -12.36 -10.68
CA ILE A 129 -14.26 -11.72 -9.77
C ILE A 129 -13.53 -10.58 -10.48
N ALA A 130 -13.00 -10.84 -11.68
CA ALA A 130 -12.27 -9.85 -12.46
C ALA A 130 -13.15 -8.63 -12.80
N HIS A 131 -14.42 -8.83 -13.13
CA HIS A 131 -15.34 -7.76 -13.53
C HIS A 131 -15.99 -7.00 -12.37
N ASN A 132 -16.05 -7.58 -11.17
CA ASN A 132 -16.78 -6.98 -10.05
C ASN A 132 -15.87 -6.54 -8.88
N ARG A 133 -14.60 -6.93 -8.84
CA ARG A 133 -13.66 -6.45 -7.82
C ARG A 133 -13.47 -4.93 -7.98
N PRO A 134 -13.88 -4.09 -7.01
CA PRO A 134 -13.92 -2.63 -7.18
C PRO A 134 -12.60 -2.03 -7.65
N ARG A 135 -11.48 -2.48 -7.07
CA ARG A 135 -10.13 -2.05 -7.50
C ARG A 135 -9.87 -2.34 -8.97
N VAL A 136 -10.18 -3.55 -9.45
CA VAL A 136 -9.97 -3.94 -10.86
C VAL A 136 -10.88 -3.15 -11.78
N VAL A 137 -12.11 -2.84 -11.33
CA VAL A 137 -13.05 -1.97 -12.06
C VAL A 137 -12.49 -0.57 -12.24
N ASP A 138 -12.02 0.07 -11.17
CA ASP A 138 -11.47 1.42 -11.22
C ASP A 138 -10.20 1.49 -12.07
N GLN A 139 -9.27 0.54 -11.88
CA GLN A 139 -8.04 0.42 -12.67
C GLN A 139 -8.35 0.32 -14.17
N TYR A 140 -9.19 -0.65 -14.54
CA TYR A 140 -9.58 -0.86 -15.93
C TYR A 140 -10.29 0.36 -16.52
N THR A 141 -11.17 1.01 -15.76
CA THR A 141 -11.92 2.19 -16.20
C THR A 141 -10.97 3.35 -16.51
N LEU A 142 -10.00 3.62 -15.62
CA LEU A 142 -9.00 4.67 -15.86
C LEU A 142 -8.15 4.34 -17.09
N LEU A 143 -7.71 3.09 -17.24
CA LEU A 143 -6.91 2.67 -18.40
C LEU A 143 -7.68 2.85 -19.71
N GLN A 144 -8.91 2.33 -19.81
CA GLN A 144 -9.76 2.45 -21.01
C GLN A 144 -10.09 3.91 -21.37
N LYS A 145 -10.25 4.77 -20.36
CA LYS A 145 -10.53 6.20 -20.56
C LYS A 145 -9.34 6.96 -21.15
N ASN A 146 -8.11 6.54 -20.85
CA ASN A 146 -6.90 7.30 -21.15
C ASN A 146 -5.98 6.65 -22.18
N LEU A 147 -6.20 5.37 -22.51
CA LEU A 147 -5.36 4.60 -23.43
C LEU A 147 -6.22 3.94 -24.52
N VAL A 148 -5.68 3.90 -25.73
CA VAL A 148 -6.19 3.04 -26.79
C VAL A 148 -5.38 1.76 -26.75
N MET A 149 -6.02 0.66 -26.37
CA MET A 149 -5.40 -0.65 -26.29
C MET A 149 -6.01 -1.57 -27.35
N ASP A 150 -5.17 -2.40 -27.95
CA ASP A 150 -5.53 -3.32 -29.01
C ASP A 150 -4.70 -4.61 -28.93
N ASN A 151 -4.85 -5.47 -29.93
CA ASN A 151 -4.15 -6.75 -30.00
C ASN A 151 -2.64 -6.67 -30.24
N LYS A 152 -2.07 -5.47 -30.33
CA LYS A 152 -0.61 -5.24 -30.40
C LYS A 152 -0.06 -4.64 -29.11
N THR A 153 -0.93 -4.25 -28.19
CA THR A 153 -0.55 -3.62 -26.93
C THR A 153 0.08 -4.66 -26.02
N LYS A 154 1.34 -4.45 -25.65
CA LYS A 154 2.06 -5.32 -24.71
C LYS A 154 1.96 -4.80 -23.28
N VAL A 155 1.41 -5.62 -22.39
CA VAL A 155 1.14 -5.27 -20.99
C VAL A 155 1.98 -6.13 -20.06
N LEU A 156 2.68 -5.50 -19.12
CA LEU A 156 3.37 -6.17 -18.00
C LEU A 156 2.75 -5.72 -16.67
N GLU A 157 2.40 -6.66 -15.80
CA GLU A 157 2.04 -6.36 -14.40
C GLU A 157 3.05 -6.95 -13.41
N LEU A 158 3.59 -6.12 -12.52
CA LEU A 158 4.49 -6.52 -11.45
C LEU A 158 3.75 -6.65 -10.13
N GLY A 159 3.77 -7.84 -9.52
CA GLY A 159 2.93 -8.19 -8.38
C GLY A 159 1.48 -8.44 -8.81
N CYS A 160 1.29 -9.25 -9.85
CA CYS A 160 -0.01 -9.43 -10.50
C CYS A 160 -1.03 -10.22 -9.69
N GLY A 161 -0.63 -10.88 -8.59
CA GLY A 161 -1.50 -11.77 -7.84
C GLY A 161 -2.10 -12.84 -8.75
N LYS A 162 -3.43 -12.91 -8.83
CA LYS A 162 -4.14 -13.86 -9.71
C LYS A 162 -4.31 -13.34 -11.14
N GLY A 163 -3.87 -12.12 -11.44
CA GLY A 163 -3.94 -11.51 -12.76
C GLY A 163 -5.34 -11.02 -13.15
N GLU A 164 -6.21 -10.67 -12.20
CA GLU A 164 -7.59 -10.26 -12.51
C GLU A 164 -7.67 -9.08 -13.50
N LEU A 165 -6.77 -8.10 -13.39
CA LEU A 165 -6.69 -6.99 -14.34
C LEU A 165 -6.18 -7.44 -15.70
N LEU A 166 -5.10 -8.24 -15.73
CA LEU A 166 -4.59 -8.84 -16.97
C LEU A 166 -5.63 -9.70 -17.67
N TYR A 167 -6.48 -10.42 -16.93
CA TYR A 167 -7.59 -11.16 -17.51
C TYR A 167 -8.49 -10.27 -18.35
N ARG A 168 -8.93 -9.14 -17.79
CA ARG A 168 -9.76 -8.18 -18.54
C ARG A 168 -9.04 -7.62 -19.75
N LEU A 169 -7.79 -7.18 -19.60
CA LEU A 169 -6.99 -6.62 -20.70
C LEU A 169 -6.74 -7.66 -21.80
N SER A 170 -6.56 -8.94 -21.44
CA SER A 170 -6.44 -10.04 -22.40
C SER A 170 -7.72 -10.28 -23.20
N LYS A 171 -8.90 -10.05 -22.61
CA LYS A 171 -10.19 -10.14 -23.33
C LYS A 171 -10.38 -9.01 -24.35
N ASP A 172 -9.71 -7.88 -24.13
CA ASP A 172 -9.63 -6.79 -25.10
C ASP A 172 -8.55 -7.03 -26.18
N GLY A 173 -7.84 -8.16 -26.10
CA GLY A 173 -6.85 -8.61 -27.08
C GLY A 173 -5.40 -8.33 -26.72
N CYS A 174 -5.11 -7.66 -25.60
CA CYS A 174 -3.73 -7.29 -25.22
C CYS A 174 -2.84 -8.52 -24.99
N GLU A 175 -1.56 -8.40 -25.33
CA GLU A 175 -0.53 -9.39 -24.98
C GLU A 175 -0.08 -9.13 -23.54
N CYS A 176 -0.56 -9.97 -22.61
CA CYS A 176 -0.41 -9.74 -21.16
C CYS A 176 0.57 -10.71 -20.51
N ILE A 177 1.56 -10.17 -19.79
CA ILE A 177 2.48 -10.91 -18.94
C ILE A 177 2.37 -10.40 -17.51
N GLY A 178 2.38 -11.30 -16.52
CA GLY A 178 2.36 -10.93 -15.11
C GLY A 178 3.45 -11.64 -14.31
N THR A 179 3.96 -10.99 -13.27
CA THR A 179 4.91 -11.60 -12.32
C THR A 179 4.39 -11.52 -10.89
N ASP A 180 4.58 -12.58 -10.12
CA ASP A 180 4.35 -12.60 -8.68
C ASP A 180 5.33 -13.61 -8.02
N TYR A 181 5.41 -13.63 -6.69
CA TYR A 181 6.20 -14.64 -5.97
C TYR A 181 5.36 -15.81 -5.46
N ASP A 182 4.04 -15.68 -5.39
CA ASP A 182 3.16 -16.72 -4.90
C ASP A 182 2.71 -17.69 -6.00
N GLU A 183 3.29 -18.89 -5.96
CA GLU A 183 2.99 -19.99 -6.86
C GLU A 183 1.50 -20.35 -6.92
N LYS A 184 0.74 -20.18 -5.83
CA LYS A 184 -0.68 -20.54 -5.79
C LYS A 184 -1.53 -19.59 -6.65
N VAL A 185 -1.27 -18.28 -6.57
CA VAL A 185 -2.01 -17.28 -7.36
C VAL A 185 -1.57 -17.31 -8.83
N ILE A 186 -0.29 -17.58 -9.09
CA ILE A 186 0.25 -17.79 -10.44
C ILE A 186 -0.42 -18.99 -11.10
N ALA A 187 -0.41 -20.15 -10.44
CA ALA A 187 -1.03 -21.36 -10.97
C ALA A 187 -2.54 -21.16 -11.25
N PHE A 188 -3.22 -20.39 -10.40
CA PHE A 188 -4.61 -20.04 -10.60
C PHE A 188 -4.84 -19.19 -11.85
N GLY A 189 -4.07 -18.12 -12.07
CA GLY A 189 -4.19 -17.31 -13.29
C GLY A 189 -3.77 -18.07 -14.56
N GLN A 190 -2.73 -18.90 -14.48
CA GLN A 190 -2.31 -19.78 -15.58
C GLN A 190 -3.41 -20.77 -15.99
N ALA A 191 -4.13 -21.34 -15.03
CA ALA A 191 -5.28 -22.22 -15.31
C ALA A 191 -6.42 -21.50 -16.06
N HIS A 192 -6.46 -20.16 -16.02
CA HIS A 192 -7.41 -19.32 -16.75
C HIS A 192 -6.82 -18.72 -18.04
N GLY A 193 -5.69 -19.23 -18.51
CA GLY A 193 -5.10 -18.86 -19.80
C GLY A 193 -4.19 -17.63 -19.77
N LEU A 194 -3.77 -17.16 -18.60
CA LEU A 194 -2.82 -16.05 -18.47
C LEU A 194 -1.36 -16.51 -18.51
N GLN A 195 -0.50 -15.66 -19.07
CA GLN A 195 0.95 -15.83 -18.99
C GLN A 195 1.48 -15.18 -17.70
N LEU A 196 1.39 -15.92 -16.59
CA LEU A 196 1.95 -15.50 -15.30
C LEU A 196 3.24 -16.26 -15.00
N LEU A 197 4.22 -15.57 -14.45
CA LEU A 197 5.55 -16.09 -14.14
C LEU A 197 5.88 -15.87 -12.67
N LYS A 198 6.63 -16.81 -12.09
CA LYS A 198 7.16 -16.65 -10.74
C LYS A 198 8.45 -15.83 -10.80
N GLY A 199 8.50 -14.72 -10.09
CA GLY A 199 9.69 -13.89 -10.01
C GLY A 199 9.41 -12.39 -10.00
N ASP A 200 10.40 -11.63 -10.44
CA ASP A 200 10.32 -10.18 -10.62
C ASP A 200 10.65 -9.75 -12.06
N LEU A 201 10.86 -8.45 -12.26
CA LEU A 201 11.17 -7.87 -13.56
C LEU A 201 12.41 -8.47 -14.24
N ASN A 202 13.38 -8.99 -13.48
CA ASN A 202 14.60 -9.59 -14.02
C ASN A 202 14.35 -10.98 -14.63
N ASP A 203 13.26 -11.65 -14.25
CA ASP A 203 12.86 -12.96 -14.78
C ASP A 203 12.09 -12.83 -16.10
N ILE A 204 11.80 -11.60 -16.53
CA ILE A 204 11.17 -11.29 -17.82
C ILE A 204 12.26 -11.02 -18.86
N GLU A 205 12.35 -11.86 -19.89
CA GLU A 205 13.28 -11.64 -21.01
C GLU A 205 12.75 -10.57 -21.97
N GLU A 206 11.43 -10.54 -22.16
CA GLU A 206 10.71 -9.64 -23.03
C GLU A 206 10.89 -8.16 -22.64
N GLY A 207 10.60 -7.27 -23.59
CA GLY A 207 10.65 -5.82 -23.40
C GLY A 207 9.78 -5.12 -24.44
N ASN A 208 9.95 -3.81 -24.55
CA ASN A 208 9.08 -2.93 -25.34
C ASN A 208 7.61 -2.98 -24.90
N PHE A 209 7.36 -3.02 -23.58
CA PHE A 209 6.00 -2.95 -23.04
C PHE A 209 5.38 -1.57 -23.26
N ASP A 210 4.16 -1.54 -23.80
CA ASP A 210 3.39 -0.31 -24.02
C ASP A 210 2.65 0.14 -22.76
N LEU A 211 2.38 -0.80 -21.85
CA LEU A 211 1.84 -0.54 -20.52
C LEU A 211 2.55 -1.41 -19.49
N VAL A 212 3.10 -0.78 -18.46
CA VAL A 212 3.58 -1.47 -17.26
C VAL A 212 2.71 -1.06 -16.08
N ILE A 213 2.27 -2.03 -15.27
CA ILE A 213 1.34 -1.87 -14.17
C ILE A 213 2.02 -2.28 -12.88
N MET A 214 1.93 -1.42 -11.87
CA MET A 214 2.23 -1.77 -10.47
C MET A 214 1.02 -1.47 -9.61
N SER A 215 0.29 -2.51 -9.21
CA SER A 215 -0.89 -2.40 -8.35
C SER A 215 -0.59 -2.97 -6.96
N HIS A 216 -0.47 -2.09 -5.97
CA HIS A 216 -0.12 -2.42 -4.58
C HIS A 216 1.19 -3.21 -4.46
N SER A 217 2.17 -2.83 -5.28
CA SER A 217 3.51 -3.43 -5.29
C SER A 217 4.62 -2.39 -5.08
N LEU A 218 4.45 -1.15 -5.53
CA LEU A 218 5.49 -0.11 -5.44
C LEU A 218 5.83 0.28 -3.99
N GLU A 219 4.85 0.35 -3.11
CA GLU A 219 4.99 0.66 -1.68
C GLU A 219 5.82 -0.36 -0.90
N HIS A 220 5.98 -1.56 -1.45
CA HIS A 220 6.75 -2.65 -0.87
C HIS A 220 8.19 -2.71 -1.39
N MET A 221 8.53 -1.99 -2.47
CA MET A 221 9.84 -2.10 -3.11
C MET A 221 10.94 -1.41 -2.29
N PRO A 222 11.93 -2.10 -1.72
CA PRO A 222 12.96 -1.46 -0.89
C PRO A 222 13.77 -0.37 -1.60
N ASN A 223 13.87 -0.46 -2.93
CA ASN A 223 14.52 0.54 -3.77
C ASN A 223 13.58 0.92 -4.94
N PRO A 224 12.59 1.80 -4.70
CA PRO A 224 11.55 2.09 -5.69
C PRO A 224 12.12 2.82 -6.91
N THR A 225 13.13 3.69 -6.73
CA THR A 225 13.76 4.41 -7.86
C THR A 225 14.48 3.44 -8.80
N LYS A 226 15.23 2.47 -8.26
CA LYS A 226 15.86 1.42 -9.07
C LYS A 226 14.80 0.65 -9.88
N VAL A 227 13.73 0.19 -9.22
CA VAL A 227 12.66 -0.56 -9.89
C VAL A 227 12.03 0.27 -11.01
N ILE A 228 11.73 1.55 -10.78
CA ILE A 228 11.17 2.43 -11.81
C ILE A 228 12.15 2.63 -12.99
N TYR A 229 13.44 2.80 -12.72
CA TYR A 229 14.45 2.88 -13.80
C TYR A 229 14.59 1.57 -14.58
N ASP A 230 14.46 0.42 -13.91
CA ASP A 230 14.49 -0.88 -14.56
C ASP A 230 13.26 -1.10 -15.45
N ILE A 231 12.08 -0.71 -14.95
CA ILE A 231 10.81 -0.69 -15.71
C ILE A 231 10.97 0.18 -16.95
N ALA A 232 11.50 1.41 -16.81
CA ALA A 232 11.66 2.33 -17.93
C ALA A 232 12.51 1.75 -19.08
N ARG A 233 13.49 0.88 -18.78
CA ARG A 233 14.32 0.18 -19.78
C ARG A 233 13.59 -0.95 -20.49
N LYS A 234 12.54 -1.50 -19.88
CA LYS A 234 11.70 -2.57 -20.46
C LYS A 234 10.50 -2.01 -21.23
N MET A 235 10.19 -0.73 -21.08
CA MET A 235 9.07 -0.06 -21.78
C MET A 235 9.41 0.38 -23.20
N SER A 236 8.43 0.34 -24.10
CA SER A 236 8.51 0.99 -25.41
C SER A 236 8.65 2.52 -25.25
N ASP A 237 9.11 3.24 -26.28
CA ASP A 237 9.36 4.68 -26.18
C ASP A 237 8.12 5.49 -25.81
N ALA A 238 6.96 5.11 -26.36
CA ALA A 238 5.67 5.73 -26.05
C ALA A 238 4.95 5.07 -24.86
N GLY A 239 5.55 4.05 -24.25
CA GLY A 239 4.94 3.24 -23.21
C GLY A 239 4.55 4.03 -21.97
N LYS A 240 3.52 3.53 -21.27
CA LYS A 240 2.93 4.14 -20.09
C LYS A 240 3.18 3.29 -18.85
N LEU A 241 3.35 3.96 -17.72
CA LEU A 241 3.48 3.32 -16.41
C LEU A 241 2.24 3.68 -15.59
N PHE A 242 1.46 2.68 -15.24
CA PHE A 242 0.31 2.80 -14.36
C PHE A 242 0.68 2.33 -12.95
N ILE A 243 0.44 3.19 -11.97
CA ILE A 243 0.69 2.93 -10.55
C ILE A 243 -0.62 3.03 -9.80
N ASN A 244 -0.95 2.01 -9.03
CA ASN A 244 -2.04 2.03 -8.07
C ASN A 244 -1.52 1.68 -6.68
N VAL A 245 -1.66 2.61 -5.73
CA VAL A 245 -1.12 2.49 -4.35
C VAL A 245 -2.12 3.06 -3.34
N PRO A 246 -2.06 2.64 -2.05
CA PRO A 246 -2.85 3.24 -0.99
C PRO A 246 -2.60 4.75 -0.87
N ASN A 247 -3.67 5.50 -0.60
CA ASN A 247 -3.61 6.94 -0.39
C ASN A 247 -3.63 7.29 1.11
N VAL A 248 -2.57 7.95 1.59
CA VAL A 248 -2.50 8.44 2.98
C VAL A 248 -3.63 9.40 3.30
N LEU A 249 -4.01 10.27 2.36
CA LEU A 249 -5.01 11.32 2.60
C LEU A 249 -6.41 10.73 2.82
N ASP A 250 -6.69 9.53 2.29
CA ASP A 250 -7.97 8.88 2.49
C ASP A 250 -8.12 8.28 3.91
N THR A 251 -7.04 8.25 4.69
CA THR A 251 -7.14 8.01 6.14
C THR A 251 -7.87 9.13 6.86
N PHE A 252 -8.19 10.25 6.21
CA PHE A 252 -8.94 11.38 6.77
C PHE A 252 -10.45 11.30 6.53
N ILE A 253 -10.92 10.34 5.72
CA ILE A 253 -12.30 10.28 5.23
C ILE A 253 -13.02 9.04 5.74
N GLY A 254 -14.26 9.21 6.20
CA GLY A 254 -15.18 8.12 6.57
C GLY A 254 -14.99 7.52 7.97
N THR A 255 -15.72 6.44 8.23
CA THR A 255 -15.88 5.80 9.56
C THR A 255 -14.67 4.95 10.00
N TYR A 256 -13.73 4.68 9.09
CA TYR A 256 -12.51 3.88 9.32
C TYR A 256 -11.22 4.71 9.19
N SER A 257 -11.35 6.01 9.43
CA SER A 257 -10.34 7.04 9.25
C SER A 257 -9.27 6.96 10.37
N ASP A 258 -8.40 5.95 10.28
CA ASP A 258 -7.27 5.69 11.20
C ASP A 258 -5.98 5.46 10.42
N LEU A 259 -5.00 6.35 10.60
CA LEU A 259 -3.66 6.18 10.00
C LEU A 259 -3.01 4.85 10.39
N MET A 260 -3.30 4.31 11.58
CA MET A 260 -2.77 3.02 12.02
C MET A 260 -3.31 1.86 11.18
N ASN A 261 -4.35 2.02 10.37
CA ASN A 261 -4.79 0.96 9.46
C ASN A 261 -3.87 0.81 8.24
N ILE A 262 -3.16 1.88 7.86
CA ILE A 262 -2.25 1.86 6.69
C ILE A 262 -0.77 1.82 7.08
N VAL A 263 -0.43 2.22 8.31
CA VAL A 263 0.95 2.11 8.82
C VAL A 263 1.26 0.65 9.10
N GLN A 264 1.92 0.03 8.13
CA GLN A 264 2.34 -1.36 8.13
C GLN A 264 3.85 -1.40 7.99
N PHE A 265 4.51 -2.30 8.72
CA PHE A 265 5.95 -2.46 8.62
C PHE A 265 6.41 -2.80 7.17
N VAL A 266 5.57 -3.50 6.41
CA VAL A 266 5.85 -3.88 5.01
C VAL A 266 5.56 -2.79 3.97
N HIS A 267 4.75 -1.79 4.30
CA HIS A 267 4.49 -0.64 3.45
C HIS A 267 5.62 0.35 3.73
N LEU A 268 6.72 0.19 3.00
CA LEU A 268 7.92 1.01 3.16
C LEU A 268 7.64 2.47 2.80
N PHE A 269 6.72 2.69 1.87
CA PHE A 269 6.30 4.01 1.42
C PHE A 269 4.79 4.16 1.52
N ASN A 270 4.35 5.31 2.02
CA ASN A 270 2.94 5.66 2.17
C ASN A 270 2.71 6.94 1.37
N PHE A 271 1.98 6.83 0.26
CA PHE A 271 1.92 7.90 -0.73
C PHE A 271 0.72 8.83 -0.54
N THR A 272 0.95 10.09 -0.85
CA THR A 272 -0.04 11.08 -1.29
C THR A 272 0.08 11.20 -2.82
N PRO A 273 -0.92 11.75 -3.53
CA PRO A 273 -0.78 12.03 -4.96
C PRO A 273 0.47 12.86 -5.28
N GLN A 274 0.77 13.86 -4.44
CA GLN A 274 1.93 14.74 -4.62
C GLN A 274 3.26 14.01 -4.39
N SER A 275 3.38 13.22 -3.32
CA SER A 275 4.63 12.49 -3.02
C SER A 275 4.90 11.35 -4.02
N LEU A 276 3.85 10.69 -4.54
CA LEU A 276 3.99 9.77 -5.66
C LEU A 276 4.48 10.50 -6.91
N ASN A 277 3.88 11.64 -7.26
CA ASN A 277 4.31 12.43 -8.41
C ASN A 277 5.76 12.92 -8.28
N ASN A 278 6.18 13.35 -7.08
CA ASN A 278 7.57 13.72 -6.80
C ASN A 278 8.54 12.55 -7.06
N LEU A 279 8.20 11.33 -6.60
CA LEU A 279 9.00 10.13 -6.86
C LEU A 279 9.12 9.84 -8.36
N MET A 280 7.99 9.88 -9.08
CA MET A 280 7.95 9.61 -10.53
C MET A 280 8.73 10.67 -11.33
N THR A 281 8.58 11.94 -10.96
CA THR A 281 9.33 13.07 -11.54
C THR A 281 10.84 12.88 -11.37
N ASN A 282 11.29 12.48 -10.16
CA ASN A 282 12.68 12.15 -9.89
C ASN A 282 13.19 10.96 -10.74
N CYS A 283 12.29 10.05 -11.12
CA CYS A 283 12.60 8.90 -11.97
C CYS A 283 12.44 9.17 -13.48
N ASN A 284 12.34 10.43 -13.90
CA ASN A 284 12.13 10.82 -15.30
C ASN A 284 10.83 10.30 -15.91
N PHE A 285 9.74 10.47 -15.17
CA PHE A 285 8.39 10.32 -15.67
C PHE A 285 7.60 11.63 -15.56
N ASN A 286 6.75 11.90 -16.54
CA ASN A 286 5.73 12.94 -16.48
C ASN A 286 4.39 12.32 -16.07
N HIS A 287 3.65 13.07 -15.25
CA HIS A 287 2.28 12.77 -14.89
C HIS A 287 1.33 13.01 -16.06
N ILE A 288 0.41 12.08 -16.31
CA ILE A 288 -0.68 12.23 -17.29
C ILE A 288 -2.00 12.47 -16.56
N VAL A 289 -2.36 11.57 -15.65
CA VAL A 289 -3.61 11.63 -14.90
C VAL A 289 -3.45 10.97 -13.54
N THR A 290 -4.12 11.51 -12.53
CA THR A 290 -4.34 10.85 -11.25
C THR A 290 -5.80 10.98 -10.90
N GLU A 291 -6.39 9.86 -10.53
CA GLU A 291 -7.70 9.81 -9.88
C GLU A 291 -7.49 9.24 -8.47
N SER A 292 -8.16 9.84 -7.49
CA SER A 292 -8.24 9.31 -6.13
C SER A 292 -9.70 8.99 -5.85
N ASN A 293 -10.01 7.71 -5.69
CA ASN A 293 -11.37 7.30 -5.34
C ASN A 293 -11.50 7.25 -3.82
N SER A 294 -12.34 8.12 -3.25
CA SER A 294 -12.59 8.15 -1.80
C SER A 294 -13.18 6.85 -1.26
N ASP A 295 -13.87 6.07 -2.12
CA ASP A 295 -14.50 4.81 -1.72
C ASP A 295 -13.46 3.69 -1.59
N ASN A 296 -12.52 3.60 -2.53
CA ASN A 296 -11.46 2.59 -2.55
C ASN A 296 -10.15 3.03 -1.87
N ARG A 297 -10.01 4.33 -1.56
CA ARG A 297 -8.90 4.91 -0.78
C ARG A 297 -7.52 4.74 -1.39
N GLU A 298 -7.49 4.89 -2.70
CA GLU A 298 -6.35 4.55 -3.54
C GLU A 298 -6.00 5.70 -4.48
N ILE A 299 -4.72 5.82 -4.78
CA ILE A 299 -4.21 6.65 -5.87
C ILE A 299 -4.15 5.75 -7.10
N LEU A 300 -4.77 6.16 -8.19
CA LEU A 300 -4.61 5.55 -9.51
C LEU A 300 -3.95 6.60 -10.39
N ALA A 301 -2.74 6.33 -10.87
CA ALA A 301 -1.96 7.32 -11.60
C ALA A 301 -1.30 6.72 -12.85
N LEU A 302 -1.32 7.49 -13.93
CA LEU A 302 -0.72 7.13 -15.21
C LEU A 302 0.41 8.11 -15.54
N PHE A 303 1.52 7.56 -15.99
CA PHE A 303 2.75 8.29 -16.27
C PHE A 303 3.33 7.91 -17.63
N GLU A 304 4.15 8.79 -18.20
CA GLU A 304 4.96 8.53 -19.40
C GLU A 304 6.42 8.91 -19.21
N LYS A 305 7.30 8.28 -19.98
CA LYS A 305 8.73 8.60 -19.97
C LYS A 305 8.94 10.05 -20.41
N ARG A 306 9.89 10.72 -19.74
CA ARG A 306 10.40 12.02 -20.18
C ARG A 306 11.92 11.98 -20.33
N SER A 307 12.46 12.95 -21.06
CA SER A 307 13.90 13.16 -21.10
C SER A 307 14.44 13.52 -19.71
N PRO A 308 15.65 13.06 -19.32
CA PRO A 308 16.25 13.41 -18.04
C PRO A 308 16.33 14.92 -17.83
N SER A 309 15.80 15.41 -16.72
CA SER A 309 15.85 16.82 -16.33
C SER A 309 15.94 16.93 -14.81
N HIS A 310 16.40 18.09 -14.31
CA HIS A 310 16.39 18.33 -12.88
C HIS A 310 14.94 18.38 -12.39
N ALA A 311 14.57 17.43 -11.53
CA ALA A 311 13.24 17.35 -10.95
C ALA A 311 13.06 18.47 -9.93
N GLU A 312 12.15 19.41 -10.20
CA GLU A 312 11.67 20.32 -9.16
C GLU A 312 10.75 19.54 -8.22
N ILE A 313 11.25 19.26 -7.02
CA ILE A 313 10.48 18.55 -5.99
C ILE A 313 9.55 19.54 -5.30
N MET A 314 8.25 19.25 -5.33
CA MET A 314 7.27 20.09 -4.64
C MET A 314 7.22 19.69 -3.15
N PRO A 315 7.47 20.62 -2.22
CA PRO A 315 7.41 20.30 -0.79
C PRO A 315 5.96 20.10 -0.31
N GLU A 316 5.71 19.04 0.47
CA GLU A 316 4.40 18.77 1.09
C GLU A 316 4.47 18.59 2.62
N TYR A 317 5.69 18.62 3.20
CA TYR A 317 5.91 18.29 4.62
C TYR A 317 5.02 19.08 5.59
N THR A 318 4.97 20.40 5.41
CA THR A 318 4.29 21.30 6.34
C THR A 318 2.78 21.06 6.35
N GLU A 319 2.19 20.91 5.18
CA GLU A 319 0.77 20.65 4.95
C GLU A 319 0.39 19.27 5.48
N LEU A 320 1.14 18.23 5.09
CA LEU A 320 0.87 16.86 5.48
C LEU A 320 1.04 16.64 6.99
N SER A 321 2.13 17.10 7.61
CA SER A 321 2.35 16.97 9.06
C SER A 321 1.23 17.65 9.84
N ARG A 322 0.79 18.83 9.39
CA ARG A 322 -0.35 19.54 10.00
C ARG A 322 -1.66 18.78 9.84
N ALA A 323 -1.93 18.21 8.66
CA ALA A 323 -3.13 17.43 8.39
C ALA A 323 -3.19 16.17 9.27
N LEU A 324 -2.10 15.39 9.33
CA LEU A 324 -1.99 14.18 10.16
C LEU A 324 -2.21 14.48 11.64
N ARG A 325 -1.61 15.56 12.16
CA ARG A 325 -1.77 15.96 13.57
C ARG A 325 -3.19 16.43 13.89
N ARG A 326 -3.79 17.24 13.01
CA ARG A 326 -5.18 17.69 13.16
C ARG A 326 -6.14 16.50 13.14
N HIS A 327 -5.92 15.58 12.21
CA HIS A 327 -6.70 14.37 12.09
C HIS A 327 -6.60 13.52 13.36
N GLU A 328 -5.39 13.21 13.81
CA GLU A 328 -5.17 12.43 15.03
C GLU A 328 -5.78 13.11 16.27
N TYR A 329 -5.68 14.44 16.38
CA TYR A 329 -6.34 15.19 17.45
C TYR A 329 -7.87 15.10 17.36
N SER A 330 -8.44 15.24 16.15
CA SER A 330 -9.89 15.25 15.92
C SER A 330 -10.57 13.94 16.33
N ARG A 331 -9.85 12.82 16.23
CA ARG A 331 -10.31 11.49 16.70
C ARG A 331 -10.64 11.45 18.19
N TRP A 332 -10.05 12.34 18.99
CA TRP A 332 -10.31 12.42 20.44
C TRP A 332 -11.50 13.31 20.80
N VAL A 333 -11.87 14.25 19.94
CA VAL A 333 -12.85 15.31 20.26
C VAL A 333 -14.19 15.16 19.52
N GLN A 334 -14.26 14.36 18.46
CA GLN A 334 -15.51 14.17 17.72
C GLN A 334 -16.38 13.02 18.27
N PRO A 335 -17.66 13.27 18.63
CA PRO A 335 -18.58 12.27 19.17
C PRO A 335 -18.82 11.05 18.26
N HIS A 336 -18.67 11.21 16.94
CA HIS A 336 -18.85 10.11 15.97
C HIS A 336 -17.86 8.96 16.23
N TYR A 337 -16.60 9.27 16.56
CA TYR A 337 -15.61 8.26 16.91
C TYR A 337 -15.93 7.53 18.23
N LEU A 338 -16.53 8.23 19.21
CA LEU A 338 -16.98 7.61 20.47
C LEU A 338 -18.20 6.70 20.25
N TYR A 339 -19.17 7.16 19.46
CA TYR A 339 -20.39 6.42 19.12
C TYR A 339 -20.07 5.14 18.33
N GLU A 340 -19.13 5.20 17.39
CA GLU A 340 -18.69 4.03 16.63
C GLU A 340 -17.86 3.04 17.43
N LYS A 341 -17.04 3.50 18.39
CA LYS A 341 -16.33 2.61 19.32
C LYS A 341 -17.32 1.77 20.14
N ILE A 342 -18.45 2.34 20.54
CA ILE A 342 -19.54 1.64 21.26
C ILE A 342 -20.24 0.62 20.35
N LEU A 343 -20.46 0.96 19.08
CA LEU A 343 -21.06 0.05 18.10
C LEU A 343 -20.14 -1.10 17.68
N HIS A 344 -18.82 -0.87 17.66
CA HIS A 344 -17.85 -1.88 17.22
C HIS A 344 -17.59 -2.96 18.28
N TYR A 345 -17.62 -2.62 19.58
CA TYR A 345 -17.59 -3.61 20.68
C TYR A 345 -18.90 -4.41 20.82
N SER A 346 -19.97 -4.00 20.13
CA SER A 346 -21.26 -4.71 20.13
C SER A 346 -21.56 -5.45 18.82
N TYR A 347 -20.62 -5.47 17.87
CA TYR A 347 -20.79 -6.14 16.58
C TYR A 347 -20.94 -7.69 16.64
N PRO A 348 -20.47 -8.44 17.66
CA PRO A 348 -20.80 -9.87 17.74
C PRO A 348 -22.27 -10.15 18.08
N TYR A 349 -23.07 -9.15 18.46
CA TYR A 349 -24.41 -9.36 19.02
C TYR A 349 -25.58 -8.88 18.15
N ARG A 350 -25.33 -8.16 17.04
CA ARG A 350 -26.44 -7.62 16.22
C ARG A 350 -27.21 -8.67 15.42
N HIS A 351 -26.60 -9.79 15.06
CA HIS A 351 -27.32 -10.91 14.44
C HIS A 351 -28.28 -11.64 15.40
N LYS A 352 -28.11 -11.49 16.72
CA LYS A 352 -28.99 -12.12 17.72
C LYS A 352 -30.22 -11.29 18.10
N LEU A 353 -30.29 -10.00 17.73
CA LEU A 353 -31.34 -9.08 18.22
C LEU A 353 -32.25 -8.49 17.15
N GLY A 354 -32.09 -8.81 15.86
CA GLY A 354 -33.10 -8.48 14.83
C GLY A 354 -33.39 -6.98 14.61
N LEU A 355 -32.41 -6.10 14.84
CA LEU A 355 -32.60 -4.64 14.73
C LEU A 355 -32.01 -4.07 13.43
N SER A 356 -32.49 -4.54 12.28
CA SER A 356 -32.06 -4.04 10.94
C SER A 356 -32.70 -2.70 10.52
N ASN A 357 -33.72 -2.20 11.22
CA ASN A 357 -34.56 -1.09 10.71
C ASN A 357 -34.55 0.20 11.55
N LEU A 358 -33.40 0.64 12.07
CA LEU A 358 -33.30 1.92 12.81
C LEU A 358 -32.56 3.04 12.06
N LYS A 359 -32.25 2.88 10.77
CA LYS A 359 -31.50 3.89 9.98
C LYS A 359 -32.27 5.18 9.64
N ASN A 360 -33.60 5.24 9.78
CA ASN A 360 -34.42 6.30 9.17
C ASN A 360 -35.03 7.36 10.12
N ARG A 361 -34.44 7.67 11.28
CA ARG A 361 -35.03 8.69 12.17
C ARG A 361 -34.18 9.88 12.62
N PHE A 362 -32.92 10.02 12.19
CA PHE A 362 -32.08 11.12 12.70
C PHE A 362 -31.25 11.90 11.67
N THR A 363 -31.49 11.76 10.36
CA THR A 363 -30.72 12.48 9.33
C THR A 363 -31.35 13.77 8.78
N ASN A 364 -32.53 14.20 9.25
CA ASN A 364 -33.21 15.39 8.68
C ASN A 364 -33.19 16.65 9.57
N LYS A 365 -32.30 16.76 10.55
CA LYS A 365 -32.05 18.04 11.23
C LYS A 365 -30.56 18.20 11.54
N LEU A 366 -29.95 19.12 10.79
CA LEU A 366 -28.60 19.69 10.87
C LEU A 366 -27.68 19.22 9.73
N TRP A 367 -27.33 20.23 8.92
CA TRP A 367 -26.45 20.28 7.75
C TRP A 367 -27.15 20.05 6.41
#